data_AF-A0A955XYN0-F1
#
_entry.id   AF-A0A955XYN0-F1
#
_cell.length_a   1.000
_cell.length_b   1.000
_cell.length_c   1.000
_cell.angle_alpha   90.00
_cell.angle_beta   90.00
_cell.angle_gamma   90.00
#
_symmetry.space_group_name_H-M   'P 1'
#
loop_
_entity.id
_entity.type
_entity.pdbx_description
1 polymer ?
#
loop_
_entity_poly.entity_id
_entity_poly.type
_entity_poly.pdbx_seq_one_letter_code
_entity_poly.pdbx_strand_id
1 'polypeptide(L)'
;MWLLLAIALAGRVDRVLAVIDERVVLESDVRLDEELSVFDLSPVPFWTTGTGEERQIAAAVLDVAAGDVALYRPADAAVRNRLEALRGAFADRDAWQAFLSRWGFEESDMLGVLRQRMRVEAYLRRNIKVSPMDPAFTTATAALLDELAPRVRVRRVEP
;
A
#
# COMPACT_ATOMS: atom_id res chain seq x y z
N MET A 1 6.05 1.77 50.88
CA MET A 1 6.92 1.10 49.88
C MET A 1 6.01 0.39 48.89
N TRP A 2 5.61 1.09 47.84
CA TRP A 2 4.74 0.54 46.78
C TRP A 2 5.63 0.10 45.63
N LEU A 3 5.68 -1.22 45.40
CA LEU A 3 6.22 -1.81 44.19
C LEU A 3 5.27 -1.44 43.04
N LEU A 4 5.65 -0.45 42.23
CA LEU A 4 5.07 -0.27 40.91
C LEU A 4 5.67 -1.36 40.01
N LEU A 5 4.91 -2.43 39.84
CA LEU A 5 5.12 -3.43 38.81
C LEU A 5 4.84 -2.74 37.46
N ALA A 6 5.87 -2.09 36.90
CA ALA A 6 5.84 -1.65 35.52
C ALA A 6 5.90 -2.92 34.66
N ILE A 7 4.72 -3.42 34.27
CA ILE A 7 4.62 -4.39 33.19
C ILE A 7 5.06 -3.62 31.94
N ALA A 8 6.34 -3.76 31.58
CA ALA A 8 6.82 -3.44 30.26
C ALA A 8 6.09 -4.42 29.32
N LEU A 9 4.92 -4.01 28.84
CA LEU A 9 4.39 -4.51 27.58
C LEU A 9 5.46 -4.15 26.55
N ALA A 10 6.32 -5.12 26.23
CA ALA A 10 7.22 -5.07 25.10
C ALA A 10 6.36 -5.01 23.83
N GLY A 11 5.74 -3.87 23.57
CA GLY A 11 5.12 -3.54 22.31
C GLY A 11 6.23 -3.63 21.29
N ARG A 12 6.19 -4.67 20.45
CA ARG A 12 7.14 -4.86 19.37
C ARG A 12 7.10 -3.60 18.52
N VAL A 13 8.17 -2.82 18.57
CA VAL A 13 8.32 -1.63 17.72
C VAL A 13 8.33 -2.12 16.29
N ASP A 14 7.45 -1.58 15.46
CA ASP A 14 7.37 -1.94 14.06
C ASP A 14 8.66 -1.54 13.34
N ARG A 15 9.14 -2.41 12.46
CA ARG A 15 10.44 -2.22 11.82
C ARG A 15 10.28 -1.27 10.63
N VAL A 16 11.13 -0.25 10.59
CA VAL A 16 11.27 0.62 9.41
C VAL A 16 12.09 -0.11 8.35
N LEU A 17 11.56 -0.23 7.14
CA LEU A 17 12.24 -0.85 6.00
C LEU A 17 12.87 0.20 5.08
N ALA A 18 12.16 1.30 4.85
CA ALA A 18 12.65 2.39 4.04
C ALA A 18 12.03 3.74 4.41
N VAL A 19 12.73 4.81 4.03
CA VAL A 19 12.22 6.18 4.05
C VAL A 19 12.26 6.72 2.62
N ILE A 20 11.11 7.15 2.11
CA ILE A 20 10.90 7.69 0.77
C ILE A 20 10.45 9.15 0.94
N ASP A 21 11.37 10.09 0.74
CA ASP A 21 11.23 11.49 1.17
C ASP A 21 10.79 11.61 2.64
N GLU A 22 9.55 12.02 2.91
CA GLU A 22 9.01 12.16 4.26
C GLU A 22 8.17 10.94 4.69
N ARG A 23 7.96 9.99 3.77
CA ARG A 23 7.16 8.79 4.00
C ARG A 23 8.02 7.65 4.53
N VAL A 24 7.51 6.96 5.54
CA VAL A 24 8.13 5.74 6.09
C VAL A 24 7.38 4.53 5.54
N VAL A 25 8.11 3.49 5.13
CA VAL A 25 7.58 2.18 4.81
C VAL A 25 7.97 1.23 5.93
N LEU A 26 6.95 0.62 6.55
CA LEU A 26 7.06 -0.26 7.68
C LEU A 26 6.93 -1.73 7.28
N GLU A 27 7.38 -2.63 8.14
CA GLU A 27 7.18 -4.08 7.98
C GLU A 27 5.68 -4.44 8.04
N SER A 28 4.89 -3.74 8.85
CA SER A 28 3.43 -3.90 8.86
C SER A 28 2.78 -3.51 7.54
N ASP A 29 3.27 -2.47 6.84
CA ASP A 29 2.74 -2.06 5.53
C ASP A 29 2.91 -3.18 4.51
N VAL A 30 4.07 -3.83 4.51
CA VAL A 30 4.39 -4.96 3.61
C VAL A 30 3.47 -6.13 3.88
N ARG A 31 3.35 -6.54 5.15
CA ARG A 31 2.51 -7.68 5.53
C ARG A 31 1.02 -7.41 5.30
N LEU A 32 0.57 -6.19 5.56
CA LEU A 32 -0.80 -5.77 5.27
C LEU A 32 -1.08 -5.88 3.77
N ASP A 33 -0.19 -5.38 2.93
CA ASP A 33 -0.34 -5.43 1.48
C ASP A 33 -0.37 -6.85 0.93
N GLU A 34 0.48 -7.74 1.46
CA GLU A 34 0.49 -9.15 1.09
C GLU A 34 -0.84 -9.83 1.43
N GLU A 35 -1.38 -9.61 2.62
CA GLU A 35 -2.71 -10.15 3.00
C GLU A 35 -3.84 -9.49 2.19
N LEU A 36 -3.79 -8.17 2.01
CA LEU A 36 -4.83 -7.40 1.32
C LEU A 36 -4.92 -7.75 -0.16
N SER A 37 -3.79 -8.01 -0.83
CA SER A 37 -3.74 -8.32 -2.26
C SER A 37 -4.39 -9.66 -2.61
N VAL A 38 -4.69 -10.51 -1.63
CA VAL A 38 -5.51 -11.72 -1.82
C VAL A 38 -6.98 -11.37 -2.06
N PHE A 39 -7.48 -10.30 -1.43
CA PHE A 39 -8.89 -9.91 -1.47
C PHE A 39 -9.15 -8.75 -2.44
N ASP A 40 -8.20 -7.83 -2.56
CA ASP A 40 -8.29 -6.64 -3.41
C ASP A 40 -7.68 -6.88 -4.79
N LEU A 41 -8.48 -7.45 -5.71
CA LEU A 41 -8.08 -7.70 -7.09
C LEU A 41 -7.95 -6.39 -7.88
N SER A 42 -6.74 -5.85 -7.89
CA SER A 42 -6.41 -4.62 -8.61
C SER A 42 -6.57 -4.76 -10.14
N PRO A 43 -6.96 -3.67 -10.83
CA PRO A 43 -7.01 -3.61 -12.30
C PRO A 43 -5.63 -3.55 -12.98
N VAL A 44 -4.54 -3.39 -12.22
CA VAL A 44 -3.15 -3.44 -12.72
C VAL A 44 -2.37 -4.56 -12.01
N PRO A 45 -1.48 -5.27 -12.73
CA PRO A 45 -0.74 -6.41 -12.18
C PRO A 45 0.34 -6.02 -11.15
N PHE A 46 0.58 -4.72 -10.95
CA PHE A 46 1.57 -4.18 -10.01
C PHE A 46 1.46 -4.78 -8.60
N TRP A 47 0.23 -4.98 -8.10
CA TRP A 47 0.02 -5.47 -6.74
C TRP A 47 0.27 -6.97 -6.54
N THR A 48 0.47 -7.71 -7.61
CA THR A 48 0.70 -9.17 -7.59
C THR A 48 2.10 -9.56 -8.05
N THR A 49 2.95 -8.59 -8.38
CA THR A 49 4.31 -8.80 -8.90
C THR A 49 5.38 -8.34 -7.91
N GLY A 50 6.53 -9.01 -7.90
CA GLY A 50 7.67 -8.68 -7.04
C GLY A 50 7.49 -9.10 -5.58
N THR A 51 8.51 -8.84 -4.76
CA THR A 51 8.41 -9.04 -3.31
C THR A 51 7.54 -7.97 -2.66
N GLY A 52 6.95 -8.26 -1.49
CA GLY A 52 6.13 -7.30 -0.76
C GLY A 52 6.87 -6.01 -0.39
N GLU A 53 8.13 -6.13 0.04
CA GLU A 53 8.99 -4.98 0.36
C GLU A 53 9.26 -4.11 -0.87
N GLU A 54 9.76 -4.70 -1.96
CA GLU A 54 10.06 -3.96 -3.19
C GLU A 54 8.82 -3.25 -3.72
N ARG A 55 7.68 -3.93 -3.66
CA ARG A 55 6.40 -3.39 -4.11
C ARG A 55 5.94 -2.21 -3.24
N GLN A 56 6.05 -2.29 -1.91
CA GLN A 56 5.68 -1.16 -1.04
C GLN A 56 6.61 0.04 -1.23
N ILE A 57 7.91 -0.18 -1.40
CA ILE A 57 8.85 0.89 -1.72
C ILE A 57 8.50 1.53 -3.08
N ALA A 58 8.24 0.72 -4.10
CA ALA A 58 7.83 1.20 -5.42
C ALA A 58 6.50 1.96 -5.35
N ALA A 59 5.53 1.47 -4.58
CA ALA A 59 4.25 2.13 -4.37
C ALA A 59 4.46 3.51 -3.73
N ALA A 60 5.32 3.61 -2.72
CA ALA A 60 5.66 4.88 -2.09
C ALA A 60 6.35 5.85 -3.06
N VAL A 61 7.25 5.38 -3.92
CA VAL A 61 7.88 6.21 -4.97
C VAL A 61 6.85 6.75 -5.96
N LEU A 62 5.94 5.89 -6.43
CA LEU A 62 4.86 6.28 -7.35
C LEU A 62 3.89 7.26 -6.69
N ASP A 63 3.62 7.07 -5.40
CA ASP A 63 2.77 7.94 -4.59
C ASP A 63 3.36 9.35 -4.45
N VAL A 64 4.66 9.44 -4.14
CA VAL A 64 5.41 10.70 -4.09
C VAL A 64 5.45 11.37 -5.46
N ALA A 65 5.71 10.61 -6.53
CA ALA A 65 5.71 11.12 -7.89
C ALA A 65 4.34 11.61 -8.36
N ALA A 66 3.26 10.98 -7.89
CA ALA A 66 1.89 11.45 -8.14
C ALA A 66 1.59 12.77 -7.42
N GLY A 67 2.15 12.96 -6.22
CA GLY A 67 1.95 14.14 -5.39
C GLY A 67 0.47 14.44 -5.13
N ASP A 68 0.14 15.74 -5.08
CA ASP A 68 -1.23 16.25 -4.89
C ASP A 68 -1.96 16.55 -6.20
N VAL A 69 -1.49 15.99 -7.33
CA VAL A 69 -2.10 16.24 -8.62
C VAL A 69 -3.49 15.60 -8.66
N ALA A 70 -4.52 16.44 -8.79
CA ALA A 70 -5.94 16.01 -8.78
C ALA A 70 -6.24 14.92 -9.82
N LEU A 71 -5.49 14.87 -10.92
CA LEU A 71 -5.60 13.84 -11.96
C LEU A 71 -5.44 12.41 -11.43
N TYR A 72 -4.59 12.21 -10.42
CA TYR A 72 -4.33 10.89 -9.85
C TYR A 72 -5.17 10.59 -8.60
N ARG A 73 -5.95 11.58 -8.12
CA ARG A 73 -6.78 11.43 -6.93
C ARG A 73 -8.05 10.66 -7.29
N PRO A 74 -8.30 9.47 -6.70
CA PRO A 74 -9.56 8.77 -6.90
C PRO A 74 -10.71 9.53 -6.23
N ALA A 75 -11.90 9.48 -6.82
CA ALA A 75 -13.09 10.10 -6.24
C ALA A 75 -13.57 9.36 -4.98
N ASP A 76 -14.11 10.11 -4.03
CA ASP A 76 -14.95 9.69 -2.89
C ASP A 76 -15.68 8.36 -3.08
N ALA A 77 -16.61 8.39 -4.02
CA ALA A 77 -17.50 7.27 -4.31
C ALA A 77 -16.75 6.04 -4.86
N ALA A 78 -15.69 6.24 -5.64
CA ALA A 78 -14.92 5.13 -6.20
C ALA A 78 -14.14 4.36 -5.11
N VAL A 79 -13.56 5.08 -4.14
CA VAL A 79 -12.87 4.46 -3.00
C VAL A 79 -13.85 3.67 -2.14
N ARG A 80 -15.04 4.23 -1.86
CA ARG A 80 -16.09 3.53 -1.10
C ARG A 80 -16.61 2.29 -1.84
N ASN A 81 -16.83 2.37 -3.15
CA ASN A 81 -17.25 1.22 -3.95
C ASN A 81 -16.21 0.10 -3.91
N ARG A 82 -14.91 0.44 -3.93
CA ARG A 82 -13.84 -0.55 -3.79
C ARG A 82 -13.79 -1.16 -2.39
N LEU A 83 -14.03 -0.36 -1.35
CA LEU A 83 -14.16 -0.87 0.02
C LEU A 83 -15.32 -1.86 0.15
N GLU A 84 -16.48 -1.57 -0.43
CA GLU A 84 -17.63 -2.48 -0.43
C GLU A 84 -17.33 -3.78 -1.18
N ALA A 85 -16.63 -3.70 -2.32
CA ALA A 85 -16.18 -4.88 -3.06
C ALA A 85 -15.19 -5.72 -2.24
N LEU A 86 -14.21 -5.07 -1.59
CA LEU A 86 -13.25 -5.71 -0.70
C LEU A 86 -13.97 -6.40 0.47
N ARG A 87 -14.91 -5.71 1.13
CA ARG A 87 -15.73 -6.25 2.22
C ARG A 87 -16.53 -7.48 1.76
N GLY A 88 -17.06 -7.45 0.54
CA GLY A 88 -17.77 -8.57 -0.08
C GLY A 88 -16.90 -9.78 -0.43
N ALA A 89 -15.56 -9.66 -0.42
CA ALA A 89 -14.64 -10.77 -0.61
C ALA A 89 -14.42 -11.60 0.66
N PHE A 90 -14.85 -11.10 1.83
CA PHE A 90 -14.83 -11.84 3.09
C PHE A 90 -16.07 -12.72 3.21
N ALA A 91 -15.94 -13.85 3.93
CA ALA A 91 -17.04 -14.81 4.10
C ALA A 91 -18.28 -14.19 4.76
N ASP A 92 -18.05 -13.32 5.75
CA ASP A 92 -19.09 -12.61 6.49
C ASP A 92 -18.53 -11.35 7.17
N ARG A 93 -19.39 -10.66 7.92
CA ARG A 93 -19.03 -9.45 8.67
C ARG A 93 -18.00 -9.73 9.76
N ASP A 94 -18.04 -10.88 10.41
CA ASP A 94 -17.14 -11.19 11.52
C ASP A 94 -15.72 -11.45 11.01
N ALA A 95 -15.59 -12.12 9.84
CA ALA A 95 -14.32 -12.28 9.14
C ALA A 95 -13.72 -10.92 8.74
N TRP A 96 -14.55 -9.99 8.24
CA TRP A 96 -14.12 -8.62 7.94
C TRP A 96 -13.63 -7.87 9.19
N GLN A 97 -14.40 -7.92 10.28
CA GLN A 97 -14.03 -7.25 11.54
C GLN A 97 -12.77 -7.87 12.18
N ALA A 98 -12.61 -9.18 12.08
CA ALA A 98 -11.42 -9.88 12.55
C ALA A 98 -10.17 -9.49 11.74
N PHE A 99 -10.31 -9.30 10.42
CA PHE A 99 -9.23 -8.78 9.58
C PHE A 99 -8.82 -7.37 10.03
N LEU A 100 -9.76 -6.43 10.15
CA LEU A 100 -9.47 -5.07 10.60
C LEU A 100 -8.83 -5.03 12.00
N SER A 101 -9.38 -5.81 12.95
CA SER A 101 -8.89 -5.85 14.33
C SER A 101 -7.46 -6.36 14.44
N ARG A 102 -7.03 -7.29 13.56
CA ARG A 102 -5.65 -7.80 13.52
C ARG A 102 -4.64 -6.69 13.20
N TRP A 103 -5.04 -5.73 12.40
CA TRP A 103 -4.23 -4.59 11.98
C TRP A 103 -4.45 -3.35 12.86
N GLY A 104 -5.33 -3.43 13.87
CA GLY A 104 -5.70 -2.29 14.70
C GLY A 104 -6.41 -1.18 13.91
N PHE A 105 -7.09 -1.54 12.83
CA PHE A 105 -7.75 -0.60 11.93
C PHE A 105 -9.23 -0.48 12.21
N GLU A 106 -9.75 0.71 11.98
CA GLU A 106 -11.16 0.97 11.70
C GLU A 106 -11.40 0.98 10.19
N GLU A 107 -12.67 0.97 9.79
CA GLU A 107 -13.05 1.00 8.37
C GLU A 107 -12.58 2.30 7.68
N SER A 108 -12.51 3.42 8.41
CA SER A 108 -11.97 4.68 7.91
C SER A 108 -10.48 4.60 7.55
N ASP A 109 -9.70 3.78 8.25
CA ASP A 109 -8.28 3.60 7.95
C ASP A 109 -8.10 2.86 6.62
N MET A 110 -8.95 1.86 6.37
CA MET A 110 -8.94 1.13 5.11
C MET A 110 -9.26 2.02 3.91
N LEU A 111 -10.12 3.05 4.06
CA LEU A 111 -10.33 4.03 3.01
C LEU A 111 -9.05 4.80 2.66
N GLY A 112 -8.18 5.06 3.64
CA GLY A 112 -6.86 5.65 3.42
C GLY A 112 -5.96 4.74 2.58
N VAL A 113 -5.86 3.47 2.99
CA VAL A 113 -5.08 2.44 2.28
C VAL A 113 -5.56 2.27 0.84
N LEU A 114 -6.87 2.09 0.63
CA LEU A 114 -7.45 1.92 -0.70
C LEU A 114 -7.27 3.17 -1.57
N ARG A 115 -7.41 4.37 -0.99
CA ARG A 115 -7.17 5.62 -1.72
C ARG A 115 -5.73 5.70 -2.24
N GLN A 116 -4.75 5.34 -1.41
CA GLN A 116 -3.36 5.30 -1.82
C GLN A 116 -3.15 4.27 -2.95
N ARG A 117 -3.66 3.04 -2.79
CA ARG A 117 -3.54 2.00 -3.83
C ARG A 117 -4.11 2.48 -5.16
N MET A 118 -5.32 3.02 -5.13
CA MET A 118 -6.00 3.55 -6.32
C MET A 118 -5.27 4.74 -6.96
N ARG A 119 -4.56 5.57 -6.17
CA ARG A 119 -3.72 6.65 -6.69
C ARG A 119 -2.52 6.12 -7.46
N VAL A 120 -1.81 5.12 -6.90
CA VAL A 120 -0.72 4.43 -7.60
C VAL A 120 -1.20 3.80 -8.90
N GLU A 121 -2.36 3.14 -8.89
CA GLU A 121 -2.96 2.56 -10.09
C GLU A 121 -3.35 3.61 -11.14
N ALA A 122 -3.89 4.75 -10.72
CA ALA A 122 -4.19 5.87 -11.60
C ALA A 122 -2.92 6.43 -12.24
N TYR A 123 -1.84 6.58 -11.46
CA TYR A 123 -0.55 7.03 -11.94
C TYR A 123 0.00 6.09 -13.02
N LEU A 124 0.03 4.78 -12.73
CA LEU A 124 0.52 3.76 -13.68
C LEU A 124 -0.29 3.75 -14.98
N ARG A 125 -1.63 3.67 -14.89
CA ARG A 125 -2.51 3.65 -16.08
C ARG A 125 -2.39 4.90 -16.96
N ARG A 126 -1.99 6.04 -16.39
CA ARG A 126 -1.87 7.29 -17.14
C ARG A 126 -0.52 7.42 -17.85
N ASN A 127 0.55 6.99 -17.17
CA ASN A 127 1.92 7.18 -17.60
C ASN A 127 2.45 6.00 -18.44
N ILE A 128 1.91 4.80 -18.26
CA ILE A 128 2.26 3.62 -19.08
C ILE A 128 1.29 3.52 -20.27
N LYS A 129 1.84 3.39 -21.49
CA LYS A 129 1.06 3.27 -22.74
C LYS A 129 0.72 1.83 -23.11
N VAL A 130 1.26 0.87 -22.37
CA VAL A 130 1.00 -0.56 -22.51
C VAL A 130 -0.26 -0.93 -21.73
N SER A 131 -1.06 -1.85 -22.26
CA SER A 131 -2.25 -2.36 -21.56
C SER A 131 -1.86 -3.09 -20.27
N PRO A 132 -2.59 -2.94 -19.15
CA PRO A 132 -2.32 -3.71 -17.93
C PRO A 132 -2.40 -5.23 -18.08
N MET A 133 -3.08 -5.72 -19.13
CA MET A 133 -3.18 -7.16 -19.42
C MET A 133 -2.02 -7.69 -20.27
N ASP A 134 -1.16 -6.80 -20.79
CA ASP A 134 -0.01 -7.17 -21.59
C ASP A 134 1.19 -7.47 -20.67
N PRO A 135 1.90 -8.60 -20.82
CA PRO A 135 3.11 -8.90 -20.05
C PRO A 135 4.17 -7.80 -20.08
N ALA A 136 4.23 -6.99 -21.15
CA ALA A 136 5.14 -5.85 -21.26
C ALA A 136 4.84 -4.73 -20.25
N PHE A 137 3.68 -4.72 -19.60
CA PHE A 137 3.31 -3.72 -18.59
C PHE A 137 4.27 -3.73 -17.40
N THR A 138 4.69 -4.91 -16.93
CA THR A 138 5.64 -5.03 -15.82
C THR A 138 6.99 -4.43 -16.17
N THR A 139 7.50 -4.70 -17.38
CA THR A 139 8.75 -4.09 -17.88
C THR A 139 8.62 -2.58 -18.01
N ALA A 140 7.49 -2.08 -18.52
CA ALA A 140 7.24 -0.63 -18.61
C ALA A 140 7.13 0.02 -17.22
N THR A 141 6.59 -0.70 -16.23
CA THR A 141 6.53 -0.23 -14.84
C THR A 141 7.92 -0.13 -14.23
N ALA A 142 8.78 -1.12 -14.44
CA ALA A 142 10.18 -1.08 -14.00
C ALA A 142 10.94 0.10 -14.62
N ALA A 143 10.81 0.31 -15.93
CA ALA A 143 11.44 1.44 -16.62
C ALA A 143 10.96 2.80 -16.10
N LEU A 144 9.66 2.93 -15.78
CA LEU A 144 9.10 4.13 -15.16
C LEU A 144 9.69 4.36 -13.76
N LEU A 145 9.81 3.32 -12.95
CA LEU A 145 10.42 3.41 -11.61
C LEU A 145 11.89 3.82 -11.69
N ASP A 146 12.64 3.30 -12.65
CA ASP A 146 14.04 3.68 -12.89
C ASP A 146 14.16 5.16 -13.30
N GLU A 147 13.21 5.69 -14.07
CA GLU A 147 13.16 7.13 -14.40
C GLU A 147 12.85 8.01 -13.18
N LEU A 148 12.01 7.51 -12.27
CA LEU A 148 11.61 8.23 -11.06
C LEU A 148 12.65 8.16 -9.95
N ALA A 149 13.44 7.09 -9.86
CA ALA A 149 14.37 6.86 -8.77
C ALA A 149 15.36 8.03 -8.51
N PRO A 150 15.92 8.73 -9.52
CA PRO A 150 16.78 9.89 -9.28
C PRO A 150 16.05 11.12 -8.74
N ARG A 151 14.72 11.17 -8.84
CA ARG A 151 13.89 12.32 -8.45
C ARG A 151 13.29 12.18 -7.04
N VAL A 152 13.35 10.99 -6.46
CA VAL A 152 12.76 10.66 -5.15
C VAL A 152 13.86 10.17 -4.21
N ARG A 153 13.96 10.76 -3.02
CA ARG A 153 15.00 10.34 -2.06
C ARG A 153 14.57 9.06 -1.37
N VAL A 154 15.17 7.93 -1.77
CA VAL A 154 14.94 6.62 -1.16
C VAL A 154 16.12 6.22 -0.29
N ARG A 155 15.87 5.98 1.00
CA ARG A 155 16.85 5.43 1.96
C ARG A 155 16.31 4.12 2.54
N ARG A 156 16.89 2.99 2.13
CA ARG A 156 16.62 1.69 2.75
C ARG A 156 17.30 1.59 4.11
N VAL A 157 16.67 0.90 5.05
CA VAL A 157 17.20 0.62 6.39
C VAL A 157 17.63 -0.84 6.43
N GLU A 158 18.93 -1.06 6.63
CA GLU A 158 19.48 -2.41 6.69
C GLU A 158 18.92 -3.21 7.90
N PRO A 159 18.91 -4.55 7.82
CA PRO A 159 18.46 -5.43 8.90
C PRO A 159 19.23 -5.33 10.22
#